data_AF-A0A1H6C1U8-F1
#
_entry.id   AF-A0A1H6C1U8-F1
#
_cell.length_a   1.000
_cell.length_b   1.000
_cell.length_c   1.000
_cell.angle_alpha   90.00
_cell.angle_beta   90.00
_cell.angle_gamma   90.00
#
_symmetry.space_group_name_H-M   'P 1'
#
loop_
_entity.id
_entity.type
_entity.pdbx_description
1 polymer ?
#
loop_
_entity_poly.entity_id
_entity_poly.type
_entity_poly.pdbx_seq_one_letter_code
_entity_poly.pdbx_strand_id
1 'polypeptide(L)'
;MLLKSYDEQSLLFNTNFLETTSSDGFAYRGELVIEEGEVADAQGRRKPPVSLLLGAVLLEQDEKLKLLVGLLNDLSLVEALLEKYGKDLADDMAAMIFTRNIGEPMLLETDGKQIVLMPLDEGIPWNEAIDELALEKSDFKGQSSGDKLVTLYKEMKGFKPRGADTVLLEEALNRTIEVKQSARGPV
;
A
#
# COMPACT_ATOMS: atom_id res chain seq x y z
N MET A 1 -10.33 -3.01 -16.36
CA MET A 1 -10.38 -2.25 -15.10
C MET A 1 -9.87 -3.15 -13.99
N LEU A 2 -8.62 -2.94 -13.61
CA LEU A 2 -7.82 -3.77 -12.72
C LEU A 2 -8.42 -3.86 -11.31
N LEU A 3 -8.75 -2.74 -10.67
CA LEU A 3 -9.29 -2.72 -9.31
C LEU A 3 -10.67 -3.36 -9.22
N LYS A 4 -11.50 -3.26 -10.26
CA LYS A 4 -12.76 -4.02 -10.33
C LYS A 4 -12.51 -5.53 -10.41
N SER A 5 -11.51 -5.94 -11.19
CA SER A 5 -11.11 -7.35 -11.26
C SER A 5 -10.62 -7.86 -9.90
N TYR A 6 -9.90 -7.04 -9.14
CA TYR A 6 -9.51 -7.37 -7.77
C TYR A 6 -10.72 -7.51 -6.84
N ASP A 7 -11.71 -6.61 -6.94
CA ASP A 7 -12.96 -6.68 -6.17
C ASP A 7 -13.74 -7.98 -6.46
N GLU A 8 -13.91 -8.31 -7.75
CA GLU A 8 -14.56 -9.54 -8.21
C GLU A 8 -13.83 -10.81 -7.73
N GLN A 9 -12.51 -10.74 -7.62
CA GLN A 9 -11.66 -11.82 -7.09
C GLN A 9 -11.56 -11.82 -5.56
N SER A 10 -12.29 -10.94 -4.86
CA SER A 10 -12.25 -10.83 -3.40
C SER A 10 -10.85 -10.49 -2.85
N LEU A 11 -10.06 -9.75 -3.63
CA LEU A 11 -8.73 -9.27 -3.27
C LEU A 11 -8.76 -7.89 -2.58
N LEU A 12 -9.89 -7.19 -2.64
CA LEU A 12 -10.15 -5.96 -1.89
C LEU A 12 -10.93 -6.32 -0.62
N PHE A 13 -10.40 -5.92 0.53
CA PHE A 13 -10.95 -6.28 1.84
C PHE A 13 -11.19 -5.03 2.68
N ASN A 14 -12.17 -5.06 3.60
CA ASN A 14 -12.53 -3.91 4.45
C ASN A 14 -12.59 -2.57 3.69
N THR A 15 -13.30 -2.58 2.55
CA THR A 15 -13.37 -1.46 1.61
C THR A 15 -13.98 -0.21 2.24
N ASN A 16 -13.25 0.90 2.22
CA ASN A 16 -13.77 2.23 2.53
C ASN A 16 -14.45 2.85 1.33
N PHE A 17 -13.82 2.79 0.15
CA PHE A 17 -14.43 3.14 -1.12
C PHE A 17 -13.70 2.49 -2.30
N LEU A 18 -14.43 2.32 -3.40
CA LEU A 18 -13.92 2.03 -4.74
C LEU A 18 -14.73 2.90 -5.71
N GLU A 19 -14.11 3.92 -6.31
CA GLU A 19 -14.82 4.86 -7.18
C GLU A 19 -13.99 5.31 -8.38
N THR A 20 -14.65 5.85 -9.40
CA THR A 20 -14.01 6.45 -10.56
C THR A 20 -13.37 7.78 -10.19
N THR A 21 -12.25 8.10 -10.84
CA THR A 21 -11.60 9.41 -10.74
C THR A 21 -11.96 10.30 -11.92
N SER A 22 -11.70 11.60 -11.81
CA SER A 22 -11.83 12.56 -12.93
C SER A 22 -10.84 12.29 -14.08
N SER A 23 -9.88 11.39 -13.89
CA SER A 23 -8.85 11.01 -14.87
C SER A 23 -9.09 9.62 -15.47
N ASP A 24 -10.37 9.23 -15.61
CA ASP A 24 -10.82 7.96 -16.21
C ASP A 24 -10.22 6.67 -15.59
N GLY A 25 -9.74 6.77 -14.34
CA GLY A 25 -9.20 5.67 -13.55
C GLY A 25 -10.08 5.25 -12.37
N PHE A 26 -9.63 4.27 -11.58
CA PHE A 26 -10.27 3.87 -10.33
C PHE A 26 -9.40 4.17 -9.13
N ALA A 27 -10.02 4.59 -8.04
CA ALA A 27 -9.38 4.87 -6.78
C ALA A 27 -10.00 4.00 -5.69
N TYR A 28 -9.15 3.41 -4.86
CA TYR A 28 -9.54 2.49 -3.81
C TYR A 28 -8.87 2.83 -2.48
N ARG A 29 -9.66 2.74 -1.41
CA ARG A 29 -9.14 2.67 -0.03
C ARG A 29 -9.78 1.52 0.73
N GLY A 30 -8.98 0.78 1.49
CA GLY A 30 -9.41 -0.35 2.31
C GLY A 30 -8.21 -1.17 2.74
N GLU A 31 -8.20 -2.47 2.44
CA GLU A 31 -7.08 -3.39 2.66
C GLU A 31 -6.89 -4.27 1.41
N LEU A 32 -5.64 -4.60 1.06
CA LEU A 32 -5.33 -5.41 -0.11
C LEU A 32 -4.85 -6.80 0.33
N VAL A 33 -5.46 -7.86 -0.21
CA VAL A 33 -5.18 -9.25 0.15
C VAL A 33 -3.88 -9.73 -0.45
N ILE A 34 -2.85 -9.90 0.37
CA ILE A 34 -1.58 -10.48 -0.06
C ILE A 34 -1.74 -12.00 -0.15
N GLU A 35 -2.07 -12.66 0.96
CA GLU A 35 -2.33 -14.09 1.02
C GLU A 35 -3.80 -14.37 1.35
N GLU A 36 -4.47 -15.15 0.50
CA GLU A 36 -5.87 -15.50 0.67
C GLU A 36 -6.08 -16.51 1.79
N GLY A 37 -7.23 -16.42 2.47
CA GLY A 37 -7.65 -17.43 3.42
C GLY A 37 -7.97 -18.76 2.74
N GLU A 38 -7.77 -19.85 3.48
CA GLU A 38 -8.13 -21.20 3.06
C GLU A 38 -9.63 -21.30 2.73
N VAL A 39 -9.97 -22.16 1.78
CA VAL A 39 -11.36 -22.52 1.48
C VAL A 39 -11.93 -23.32 2.65
N ALA A 40 -12.92 -22.75 3.32
CA ALA A 40 -13.53 -23.28 4.54
C ALA A 40 -14.55 -24.40 4.28
N ASP A 41 -15.08 -24.51 3.06
CA ASP A 41 -16.09 -25.51 2.71
C ASP A 41 -16.27 -25.74 1.21
N ALA A 42 -17.12 -26.73 0.88
CA ALA A 42 -17.46 -27.11 -0.48
C ALA A 42 -18.21 -26.03 -1.29
N GLN A 43 -18.65 -24.92 -0.66
CA GLN A 43 -19.27 -23.79 -1.35
C GLN A 43 -18.23 -22.74 -1.79
N GLY A 44 -16.94 -22.97 -1.52
CA GLY A 44 -15.87 -22.06 -1.91
C GLY A 44 -15.73 -20.84 -0.98
N ARG A 45 -16.43 -20.81 0.17
CA ARG A 45 -16.30 -19.72 1.13
C ARG A 45 -14.90 -19.74 1.74
N ARG A 46 -14.22 -18.60 1.81
CA ARG A 46 -12.86 -18.51 2.36
C ARG A 46 -12.89 -18.03 3.80
N LYS A 47 -11.90 -18.46 4.58
CA LYS A 47 -11.52 -17.83 5.85
C LYS A 47 -11.03 -16.40 5.60
N PRO A 48 -10.90 -15.55 6.64
CA PRO A 48 -10.23 -14.26 6.49
C PRO A 48 -8.84 -14.41 5.84
N PRO A 49 -8.38 -13.39 5.09
CA PRO A 49 -7.04 -13.35 4.53
C PRO A 49 -5.96 -13.68 5.56
N VAL A 50 -4.93 -14.40 5.14
CA VAL A 50 -3.78 -14.76 6.00
C VAL A 50 -2.92 -13.53 6.24
N SER A 51 -2.71 -12.71 5.20
CA SER A 51 -1.96 -11.47 5.28
C SER A 51 -2.55 -10.39 4.38
N LEU A 52 -2.37 -9.14 4.80
CA LEU A 52 -2.96 -7.95 4.21
C LEU A 52 -1.92 -6.85 4.12
N LEU A 53 -2.02 -6.04 3.07
CA LEU A 53 -1.52 -4.67 3.10
C LEU A 53 -2.61 -3.81 3.74
N LEU A 54 -2.39 -3.42 4.99
CA LEU A 54 -3.37 -2.70 5.80
C LEU A 54 -3.51 -1.25 5.33
N GLY A 55 -4.73 -0.72 5.37
CA GLY A 55 -4.98 0.68 5.01
C GLY A 55 -4.55 1.02 3.58
N ALA A 56 -4.66 0.07 2.66
CA ALA A 56 -4.27 0.20 1.27
C ALA A 56 -4.93 1.41 0.60
N VAL A 57 -4.14 2.17 -0.16
CA VAL A 57 -4.54 3.31 -0.99
C VAL A 57 -4.03 3.03 -2.40
N LEU A 58 -4.95 2.74 -3.33
CA LEU A 58 -4.61 2.31 -4.69
C LEU A 58 -5.21 3.26 -5.71
N LEU A 59 -4.40 3.65 -6.70
CA LEU A 59 -4.86 4.38 -7.88
C LEU A 59 -4.55 3.56 -9.12
N GLU A 60 -5.59 3.19 -9.85
CA GLU A 60 -5.51 2.62 -11.20
C GLU A 60 -5.70 3.71 -12.24
N GLN A 61 -4.78 3.80 -13.20
CA GLN A 61 -4.93 4.55 -14.45
C GLN A 61 -4.22 3.79 -15.57
N ASP A 62 -4.73 3.89 -16.80
CA ASP A 62 -4.16 3.19 -17.97
C ASP A 62 -4.00 1.67 -17.76
N GLU A 63 -4.98 1.05 -17.08
CA GLU A 63 -4.98 -0.39 -16.71
C GLU A 63 -3.78 -0.83 -15.85
N LYS A 64 -3.11 0.12 -15.17
CA LYS A 64 -1.98 -0.13 -14.28
C LYS A 64 -2.16 0.57 -12.93
N LEU A 65 -1.51 0.05 -11.90
CA LEU A 65 -1.41 0.69 -10.59
C LEU A 65 -0.37 1.81 -10.65
N LYS A 66 -0.83 3.05 -10.48
CA LYS A 66 -0.01 4.28 -10.41
C LYS A 66 0.37 4.63 -8.97
N LEU A 67 -0.47 4.27 -8.00
CA LEU A 67 -0.25 4.55 -6.59
C LEU A 67 -0.47 3.28 -5.77
N LEU A 68 0.45 3.02 -4.84
CA LEU A 68 0.33 1.97 -3.83
C LEU A 68 0.86 2.50 -2.49
N VAL A 69 -0.05 2.74 -1.55
CA VAL A 69 0.30 3.06 -0.15
C VAL A 69 -0.33 2.04 0.76
N GLY A 70 0.34 1.65 1.84
CA GLY A 70 -0.25 0.79 2.85
C GLY A 70 0.74 0.42 3.95
N LEU A 71 0.33 -0.43 4.88
CA LEU A 71 1.13 -0.90 6.00
C LEU A 71 1.31 -2.42 5.96
N LEU A 72 2.56 -2.87 6.02
CA LEU A 72 2.93 -4.26 6.27
C LEU A 72 3.27 -4.46 7.75
N ASN A 73 2.76 -5.55 8.33
CA ASN A 73 3.17 -5.96 9.67
C ASN A 73 4.59 -6.54 9.70
N ASP A 74 5.03 -7.12 8.59
CA ASP A 74 6.37 -7.68 8.41
C ASP A 74 6.86 -7.37 6.99
N LEU A 75 8.08 -6.84 6.87
CA LEU A 75 8.73 -6.56 5.58
C LEU A 75 8.79 -7.80 4.69
N SER A 76 8.88 -9.02 5.25
CA SER A 76 8.93 -10.25 4.46
C SER A 76 7.72 -10.43 3.54
N LEU A 77 6.59 -9.80 3.85
CA LEU A 77 5.38 -9.84 3.02
C LEU A 77 5.52 -9.05 1.71
N VAL A 78 6.56 -8.21 1.56
CA VAL A 78 6.79 -7.45 0.33
C VAL A 78 7.04 -8.36 -0.86
N GLU A 79 7.65 -9.53 -0.65
CA GLU A 79 7.86 -10.54 -1.71
C GLU A 79 6.53 -11.05 -2.25
N ALA A 80 5.65 -11.51 -1.37
CA ALA A 80 4.33 -12.00 -1.76
C ALA A 80 3.46 -10.89 -2.39
N LEU A 81 3.58 -9.65 -1.90
CA LEU A 81 2.91 -8.50 -2.49
C LEU A 81 3.38 -8.25 -3.94
N LEU A 82 4.70 -8.26 -4.17
CA LEU A 82 5.29 -8.03 -5.49
C LEU A 82 5.06 -9.20 -6.44
N GLU A 83 5.08 -10.44 -5.97
CA GLU A 83 4.74 -11.61 -6.78
C GLU A 83 3.30 -11.50 -7.30
N LYS A 84 2.37 -11.09 -6.42
CA LYS A 84 0.95 -11.02 -6.74
C LYS A 84 0.57 -9.82 -7.61
N TYR A 85 1.13 -8.64 -7.32
CA TYR A 85 0.70 -7.37 -7.92
C TYR A 85 1.77 -6.67 -8.77
N GLY A 86 3.03 -7.13 -8.74
CA GLY A 86 4.17 -6.46 -9.38
C GLY A 86 4.00 -6.24 -10.88
N LYS A 87 3.34 -7.18 -11.57
CA LYS A 87 3.05 -7.09 -13.03
C LYS A 87 2.06 -5.98 -13.36
N ASP A 88 1.23 -5.60 -12.40
CA ASP A 88 0.20 -4.59 -12.57
C ASP A 88 0.69 -3.19 -12.23
N LEU A 89 1.89 -3.06 -11.66
CA LEU A 89 2.52 -1.77 -11.37
C LEU A 89 2.91 -1.06 -12.67
N ALA A 90 2.58 0.22 -12.76
CA ALA A 90 3.06 1.08 -13.84
C ALA A 90 4.55 1.36 -13.70
N ASP A 91 5.24 1.67 -14.80
CA ASP A 91 6.66 2.05 -14.76
C ASP A 91 6.90 3.40 -14.09
N ASP A 92 5.91 4.29 -14.13
CA ASP A 92 5.91 5.62 -13.48
C ASP A 92 5.19 5.64 -12.12
N MET A 93 4.93 4.47 -11.53
CA MET A 93 4.23 4.36 -10.25
C MET A 93 4.95 5.09 -9.11
N ALA A 94 4.18 5.48 -8.10
CA ALA A 94 4.68 5.91 -6.81
C ALA A 94 4.16 4.97 -5.71
N ALA A 95 5.05 4.50 -4.84
CA ALA A 95 4.66 3.66 -3.73
C ALA A 95 5.34 4.03 -2.43
N MET A 96 4.57 3.97 -1.34
CA MET A 96 5.01 4.19 0.02
C MET A 96 4.42 3.09 0.91
N ILE A 97 5.25 2.12 1.28
CA ILE A 97 4.87 1.01 2.15
C ILE A 97 5.44 1.28 3.53
N PHE A 98 4.53 1.60 4.44
CA PHE A 98 4.84 1.63 5.86
C PHE A 98 5.07 0.20 6.36
N THR A 99 6.02 0.02 7.27
CA THR A 99 6.41 -1.32 7.74
C THR A 99 6.73 -1.28 9.23
N ARG A 100 6.16 -2.20 10.01
CA ARG A 100 6.34 -2.22 11.48
C ARG A 100 7.73 -2.64 11.91
N ASN A 101 8.36 -3.56 11.19
CA ASN A 101 9.61 -4.20 11.59
C ASN A 101 10.85 -3.63 10.88
N ILE A 102 10.87 -2.33 10.55
CA ILE A 102 12.08 -1.62 10.11
C ILE A 102 12.35 -0.41 11.01
N GLY A 103 13.62 -0.08 11.21
CA GLY A 103 14.02 1.04 12.08
C GLY A 103 14.24 2.37 11.35
N GLU A 104 14.54 2.32 10.05
CA GLU A 104 14.93 3.48 9.24
C GLU A 104 14.26 3.39 7.87
N PRO A 105 13.98 4.54 7.22
CA PRO A 105 13.40 4.55 5.89
C PRO A 105 14.39 4.04 4.84
N MET A 106 13.88 3.36 3.82
CA MET A 106 14.69 2.78 2.74
C MET A 106 14.03 3.03 1.37
N LEU A 107 14.83 3.07 0.31
CA LEU A 107 14.34 3.01 -1.07
C LEU A 107 14.59 1.60 -1.62
N LEU A 108 13.56 0.78 -1.67
CA LEU A 108 13.64 -0.57 -2.23
C LEU A 108 13.65 -0.49 -3.76
N GLU A 109 14.71 -1.01 -4.38
CA GLU A 109 14.80 -1.18 -5.83
C GLU A 109 14.38 -2.60 -6.24
N THR A 110 13.39 -2.70 -7.14
CA THR A 110 12.89 -3.99 -7.66
C THR A 110 12.36 -3.80 -9.08
N ASP A 111 12.74 -4.66 -10.02
CA ASP A 111 12.28 -4.64 -11.42
C ASP A 111 12.28 -3.24 -12.09
N GLY A 112 13.32 -2.44 -11.82
CA GLY A 112 13.48 -1.08 -12.33
C GLY A 112 12.52 -0.05 -11.72
N LYS A 113 11.81 -0.41 -10.65
CA LYS A 113 10.88 0.43 -9.89
C LYS A 113 11.48 0.74 -8.51
N GLN A 114 11.03 1.84 -7.92
CA GLN A 114 11.42 2.25 -6.57
C GLN A 114 10.20 2.28 -5.66
N ILE A 115 10.30 1.61 -4.52
CA ILE A 115 9.27 1.60 -3.48
C ILE A 115 9.86 2.24 -2.23
N VAL A 116 9.18 3.24 -1.70
CA VAL A 116 9.56 3.88 -0.44
C VAL A 116 9.11 3.00 0.71
N LEU A 117 10.05 2.57 1.57
CA LEU A 117 9.76 1.87 2.81
C LEU A 117 9.90 2.84 3.98
N MET A 118 8.87 2.96 4.81
CA MET A 118 8.84 3.86 5.97
C MET A 118 8.57 3.09 7.26
N PRO A 119 9.29 3.36 8.36
CA PRO A 119 8.95 2.77 9.66
C PRO A 119 7.60 3.32 10.14
N LEU A 120 6.71 2.43 10.60
CA LEU A 120 5.46 2.84 11.27
C LEU A 120 5.01 1.76 12.24
N ASP A 121 4.94 2.10 13.53
CA ASP A 121 4.38 1.20 14.54
C ASP A 121 2.85 1.26 14.53
N GLU A 122 2.25 2.40 14.86
CA GLU A 122 0.80 2.61 14.81
C GLU A 122 0.49 3.82 13.93
N GLY A 123 -0.56 3.74 13.12
CA GLY A 123 -0.98 4.84 12.26
C GLY A 123 -1.93 4.38 11.16
N ILE A 124 -2.50 5.35 10.45
CA ILE A 124 -3.32 5.09 9.27
C ILE A 124 -2.48 5.51 8.06
N PRO A 125 -2.07 4.58 7.17
CA PRO A 125 -1.16 4.87 6.06
C PRO A 125 -1.55 6.08 5.19
N TRP A 126 -2.84 6.28 4.99
CA TRP A 126 -3.36 7.47 4.29
C TRP A 126 -2.99 8.79 4.99
N ASN A 127 -3.10 8.86 6.32
CA ASN A 127 -2.77 10.07 7.08
C ASN A 127 -1.26 10.27 7.10
N GLU A 128 -0.50 9.22 7.39
CA GLU A 128 0.96 9.29 7.45
C GLU A 128 1.56 9.70 6.09
N ALA A 129 1.03 9.18 4.98
CA ALA A 129 1.48 9.58 3.65
C ALA A 129 1.16 11.06 3.32
N ILE A 130 0.03 11.58 3.80
CA ILE A 130 -0.29 13.01 3.67
C ILE A 130 0.74 13.85 4.44
N ASP A 131 1.04 13.44 5.67
CA ASP A 131 1.96 14.17 6.55
C ASP A 131 3.40 14.14 6.01
N GLU A 132 3.88 12.98 5.55
CA GLU A 132 5.21 12.83 4.91
C GLU A 132 5.37 13.67 3.63
N LEU A 133 4.27 13.85 2.89
CA LEU A 133 4.24 14.67 1.69
C LEU A 133 3.93 16.15 1.98
N ALA A 134 3.78 16.52 3.25
CA ALA A 134 3.42 17.87 3.69
C ALA A 134 2.15 18.41 3.00
N LEU A 135 1.20 17.52 2.68
CA LEU A 135 -0.08 17.90 2.10
C LEU A 135 -1.04 18.39 3.21
N GLU A 136 -1.77 19.45 2.91
CA GLU A 136 -2.71 20.06 3.84
C GLU A 136 -4.16 19.84 3.41
N LYS A 137 -5.09 20.10 4.33
CA LYS A 137 -6.53 20.01 4.04
C LYS A 137 -6.97 20.87 2.85
N SER A 138 -6.29 22.00 2.62
CA SER A 138 -6.55 22.90 1.49
C SER A 138 -6.30 22.25 0.14
N ASP A 139 -5.29 21.37 0.04
CA ASP A 139 -4.93 20.71 -1.21
C ASP A 139 -6.04 19.78 -1.70
N PHE A 140 -6.80 19.20 -0.77
CA PHE A 140 -7.91 18.29 -1.05
C PHE A 140 -9.28 18.97 -1.11
N LYS A 141 -9.35 20.29 -0.93
CA LYS A 141 -10.64 20.99 -0.76
C LYS A 141 -11.46 20.92 -2.06
N GLY A 142 -12.68 20.39 -1.96
CA GLY A 142 -13.63 20.29 -3.07
C GLY A 142 -13.40 19.09 -4.00
N GLN A 143 -12.40 18.25 -3.72
CA GLN A 143 -12.14 17.03 -4.48
C GLN A 143 -13.04 15.87 -4.04
N SER A 144 -13.37 14.96 -4.97
CA SER A 144 -13.96 13.66 -4.67
C SER A 144 -13.00 12.79 -3.84
N SER A 145 -13.44 11.64 -3.33
CA SER A 145 -12.51 10.76 -2.59
C SER A 145 -11.43 10.20 -3.51
N GLY A 146 -11.79 9.85 -4.76
CA GLY A 146 -10.88 9.34 -5.76
C GLY A 146 -9.91 10.37 -6.29
N ASP A 147 -10.34 11.62 -6.49
CA ASP A 147 -9.43 12.68 -6.98
C ASP A 147 -8.36 13.06 -5.96
N LYS A 148 -8.62 12.84 -4.65
CA LYS A 148 -7.59 13.00 -3.62
C LYS A 148 -6.44 12.03 -3.81
N LEU A 149 -6.69 10.82 -4.33
CA LEU A 149 -5.64 9.85 -4.62
C LEU A 149 -4.84 10.26 -5.86
N VAL A 150 -5.46 10.94 -6.83
CA VAL A 150 -4.76 11.55 -7.97
C VAL A 150 -3.82 12.66 -7.49
N THR A 151 -4.28 13.50 -6.54
CA THR A 151 -3.44 14.53 -5.91
C THR A 151 -2.28 13.91 -5.14
N LEU A 152 -2.56 12.90 -4.31
CA LEU A 152 -1.54 12.17 -3.56
C LEU A 152 -0.47 11.54 -4.48
N TYR A 153 -0.90 10.89 -5.56
CA TYR A 153 0.00 10.32 -6.57
C TYR A 153 0.94 11.36 -7.15
N LYS A 154 0.41 12.52 -7.57
CA LYS A 154 1.20 13.61 -8.15
C LYS A 154 2.29 14.11 -7.22
N GLU A 155 1.95 14.29 -5.93
CA GLU A 155 2.92 14.77 -4.93
C GLU A 155 3.96 13.70 -4.57
N MET A 156 3.54 12.43 -4.52
CA MET A 156 4.44 11.32 -4.20
C MET A 156 5.47 11.02 -5.30
N LYS A 157 5.25 11.49 -6.54
CA LYS A 157 6.18 11.26 -7.64
C LYS A 157 7.56 11.84 -7.33
N GLY A 158 8.56 10.95 -7.27
CA GLY A 158 9.93 11.35 -6.99
C GLY A 158 10.19 11.70 -5.53
N PHE A 159 9.22 11.49 -4.63
CA PHE A 159 9.44 11.57 -3.19
C PHE A 159 10.56 10.61 -2.77
N LYS A 160 11.48 11.12 -1.96
CA LYS A 160 12.54 10.34 -1.34
C LYS A 160 12.62 10.74 0.12
N PRO A 161 12.39 9.82 1.07
CA PRO A 161 12.49 10.15 2.48
C PRO A 161 13.93 10.54 2.81
N ARG A 162 14.05 11.50 3.74
CA ARG A 162 15.35 12.03 4.12
C ARG A 162 16.18 10.93 4.78
N GLY A 163 17.41 10.75 4.26
CA GLY A 163 18.36 9.81 4.83
C GLY A 163 18.20 8.37 4.36
N ALA A 164 17.21 8.07 3.51
CA ALA A 164 17.08 6.73 2.93
C ALA A 164 18.13 6.49 1.85
N ASP A 165 18.81 5.35 1.97
CA ASP A 165 19.63 4.77 0.93
C ASP A 165 18.80 3.83 0.03
N THR A 166 19.34 3.53 -1.15
CA THR A 166 18.75 2.55 -2.06
C THR A 166 19.29 1.17 -1.74
N VAL A 167 18.39 0.22 -1.54
CA VAL A 167 18.70 -1.16 -1.16
C VAL A 167 17.98 -2.14 -2.08
N LEU A 168 18.58 -3.32 -2.24
CA LEU A 168 17.88 -4.47 -2.82
C LEU A 168 17.07 -5.20 -1.74
N LEU A 169 16.13 -6.04 -2.18
CA LEU A 169 15.23 -6.77 -1.29
C LEU A 169 15.97 -7.59 -0.22
N GLU A 170 16.99 -8.37 -0.59
CA GLU A 170 17.77 -9.17 0.36
C GLU A 170 18.41 -8.30 1.46
N GLU A 171 18.93 -7.14 1.09
CA GLU A 171 19.51 -6.19 2.04
C GLU A 171 18.44 -5.58 2.95
N ALA A 172 17.29 -5.20 2.39
CA ALA A 172 16.17 -4.66 3.16
C ALA A 172 15.68 -5.67 4.22
N LEU A 173 15.55 -6.94 3.86
CA LEU A 173 15.12 -8.02 4.77
C LEU A 173 16.11 -8.23 5.93
N ASN A 174 17.42 -8.07 5.66
CA ASN A 174 18.47 -8.14 6.69
C ASN A 174 18.49 -6.94 7.65
N ARG A 175 17.74 -5.87 7.35
CA ARG A 175 17.61 -4.67 8.21
C ARG A 175 16.34 -4.67 9.06
N THR A 176 15.60 -5.78 9.07
CA THR A 176 14.43 -5.92 9.93
C THR A 176 14.81 -5.92 11.41
N ILE A 177 13.92 -5.41 12.25
CA ILE A 177 14.09 -5.32 13.70
C ILE A 177 13.00 -6.10 14.42
N GLU A 178 13.29 -6.54 15.65
CA GLU A 178 12.28 -7.18 16.49
C GLU A 178 11.25 -6.14 16.97
N VAL A 179 9.99 -6.34 16.58
CA VAL A 179 8.88 -5.48 17.02
C VAL A 179 8.41 -5.93 18.40
N LYS A 180 8.75 -5.15 19.43
CA LYS A 180 8.14 -5.32 20.76
C LYS A 180 6.78 -4.66 20.75
N GLN A 181 5.72 -5.44 20.47
CA GLN A 181 4.35 -4.95 20.60
C GLN A 181 4.16 -4.39 22.02
N SER A 182 3.87 -3.08 22.12
CA SER A 182 3.52 -2.51 23.41
C SER A 182 2.23 -3.18 23.87
N ALA A 183 2.28 -3.89 25.00
CA ALA A 183 1.16 -4.64 25.53
C ALA A 183 0.00 -3.69 25.84
N ARG A 184 -0.95 -3.57 24.92
CA ARG A 184 -2.26 -2.99 25.21
C ARG A 184 -3.18 -4.13 25.61
N GLY A 185 -3.47 -4.19 26.91
CA GLY A 185 -4.52 -5.04 27.45
C GLY A 185 -5.86 -4.76 26.78
N PRO A 186 -6.83 -5.67 26.88
CA PRO A 186 -8.12 -5.54 26.21
C PRO A 186 -8.79 -4.21 26.60
N VAL A 187 -9.25 -3.47 25.59
CA VAL A 187 -10.16 -2.32 25.75
C VAL A 187 -11.59 -2.84 25.74
#